data_AF-A0AAD7H3B0-F1
#
_entry.id   AF-A0AAD7H3B0-F1
#
_cell.length_a   1.000
_cell.length_b   1.000
_cell.length_c   1.000
_cell.angle_alpha   90.00
_cell.angle_beta   90.00
_cell.angle_gamma   90.00
#
_symmetry.space_group_name_H-M   'P 1'
#
loop_
_entity.id
_entity.type
_entity.pdbx_description
1 polymer ?
#
loop_
_entity_poly.entity_id
_entity_poly.type
_entity_poly.pdbx_seq_one_letter_code
_entity_poly.pdbx_strand_id
1 'polypeptide(L)'
;TPLHLERGQFVIFDSHLAHRSAGNSTASGRAAIFATYNSLRGAGDKRTAYYDDRRKLWPATADRDPNEEYAVGAAIFGFATPMLSVDSEKYKNMGL
;
A
#
# COMPACT_ATOMS: atom_id res chain seq x y z
N THR A 1 -14.00 -14.87 -10.06
CA THR A 1 -13.47 -15.09 -11.42
C THR A 1 -12.43 -14.04 -11.73
N PRO A 2 -11.36 -14.34 -12.49
CA PRO A 2 -10.38 -13.34 -12.90
C PRO A 2 -11.01 -12.22 -13.76
N LEU A 3 -10.52 -10.99 -13.59
CA LEU A 3 -10.87 -9.83 -14.42
C LEU A 3 -9.66 -9.48 -15.30
N HIS A 4 -9.88 -9.46 -16.61
CA HIS A 4 -8.86 -9.06 -17.58
C HIS A 4 -9.07 -7.61 -17.97
N LEU A 5 -7.98 -6.84 -18.02
CA LEU A 5 -8.00 -5.42 -18.37
C LEU A 5 -7.02 -5.14 -19.51
N GLU A 6 -7.48 -4.38 -20.48
CA GLU A 6 -6.64 -3.77 -21.51
C GLU A 6 -5.99 -2.48 -21.00
N ARG A 7 -4.95 -2.00 -21.71
CA ARG A 7 -4.29 -0.73 -21.38
C ARG A 7 -5.31 0.42 -21.37
N GLY A 8 -5.32 1.19 -20.29
CA GLY A 8 -6.24 2.32 -20.11
C GLY A 8 -7.56 1.96 -19.44
N GLN A 9 -7.87 0.68 -19.28
CA GLN A 9 -9.01 0.27 -18.45
C GLN A 9 -8.62 0.28 -16.98
N PHE A 10 -9.59 0.60 -16.13
CA PHE A 10 -9.44 0.55 -14.68
C PHE A 10 -10.66 -0.13 -14.06
N VAL A 11 -10.44 -0.73 -12.91
CA VAL A 11 -11.48 -1.33 -12.07
C VAL A 11 -11.54 -0.55 -10.77
N ILE A 12 -12.77 -0.27 -10.32
CA ILE A 12 -13.03 0.27 -8.98
C ILE A 12 -13.68 -0.85 -8.18
N PHE A 13 -13.19 -1.09 -6.97
CA PHE A 13 -13.77 -2.03 -6.03
C PHE A 13 -13.72 -1.44 -4.61
N ASP A 14 -14.63 -1.86 -3.75
CA ASP A 14 -14.65 -1.44 -2.35
C ASP A 14 -13.65 -2.23 -1.48
N SER A 15 -13.43 -1.77 -0.25
CA SER A 15 -12.49 -2.38 0.69
C SER A 15 -12.89 -3.75 1.22
N HIS A 16 -14.12 -4.21 0.98
CA HIS A 16 -14.64 -5.50 1.45
C HIS A 16 -14.47 -6.61 0.40
N LEU A 17 -14.12 -6.27 -0.84
CA LEU A 17 -13.85 -7.26 -1.88
C LEU A 17 -12.46 -7.89 -1.66
N ALA A 18 -12.43 -9.16 -1.25
CA ALA A 18 -11.19 -9.94 -1.23
C ALA A 18 -10.65 -10.12 -2.66
N HIS A 19 -9.41 -9.68 -2.90
CA HIS A 19 -8.78 -9.74 -4.22
C HIS A 19 -7.28 -10.01 -4.12
N ARG A 20 -6.70 -10.58 -5.18
CA ARG A 20 -5.25 -10.80 -5.32
C ARG A 20 -4.87 -10.86 -6.79
N SER A 21 -3.61 -10.57 -7.09
CA SER A 21 -3.03 -10.86 -8.39
C SER A 21 -2.76 -12.37 -8.53
N ALA A 22 -3.05 -12.93 -9.70
CA ALA A 22 -2.47 -14.20 -10.10
C ALA A 22 -1.00 -14.01 -10.48
N GLY A 23 -0.22 -15.10 -10.52
CA GLY A 23 1.15 -15.07 -11.02
C GLY A 23 1.23 -14.49 -12.45
N ASN A 24 2.33 -13.84 -12.78
CA ASN A 24 2.58 -13.38 -14.14
C ASN A 24 3.30 -14.47 -14.94
N SER A 25 2.64 -15.04 -15.95
CA SER A 25 3.19 -16.09 -16.81
C SER A 25 3.59 -15.58 -18.20
N THR A 26 3.59 -14.26 -18.42
CA THR A 26 3.99 -13.66 -19.70
C THR A 26 5.49 -13.34 -19.70
N ALA A 27 6.07 -13.20 -20.90
CA ALA A 27 7.45 -12.75 -21.08
C ALA A 27 7.65 -11.24 -20.83
N SER A 28 6.56 -10.50 -20.59
CA SER A 28 6.56 -9.06 -20.42
C SER A 28 6.18 -8.67 -18.98
N GLY A 29 6.71 -7.53 -18.52
CA GLY A 29 6.33 -6.98 -17.23
C GLY A 29 4.84 -6.57 -17.20
N ARG A 30 4.19 -6.78 -16.06
CA ARG A 30 2.83 -6.30 -15.79
C ARG A 30 2.88 -5.27 -14.66
N ALA A 31 2.54 -4.02 -14.99
CA ALA A 31 2.46 -2.93 -14.03
C ALA A 31 1.00 -2.50 -13.83
N ALA A 32 0.68 -2.04 -12.62
CA ALA A 32 -0.61 -1.47 -12.27
C ALA A 32 -0.38 -0.22 -11.41
N ILE A 33 -1.26 0.77 -11.56
CA ILE A 33 -1.31 1.95 -10.70
C ILE A 33 -2.50 1.78 -9.76
N PHE A 34 -2.23 1.85 -8.46
CA PHE A 34 -3.26 1.77 -7.44
C PHE A 34 -3.56 3.18 -6.90
N ALA A 35 -4.83 3.53 -6.90
CA ALA A 35 -5.33 4.75 -6.27
C ALA A 35 -6.49 4.37 -5.34
N THR A 36 -6.43 4.84 -4.11
CA THR A 36 -7.48 4.61 -3.10
C THR A 36 -8.42 5.80 -3.07
N TYR A 37 -9.71 5.53 -3.01
CA TYR A 37 -10.75 6.55 -2.89
C TYR A 37 -11.43 6.44 -1.52
N ASN A 38 -11.61 7.59 -0.86
CA ASN A 38 -12.47 7.74 0.31
C ASN A 38 -13.60 8.71 -0.03
N SER A 39 -14.84 8.31 0.23
CA SER A 39 -15.99 9.18 0.02
C SER A 39 -16.18 10.18 1.16
N LEU A 40 -16.46 11.44 0.82
CA LEU A 40 -16.77 12.48 1.81
C LEU A 40 -17.98 12.11 2.67
N ARG A 41 -18.98 11.44 2.08
CA ARG A 41 -20.18 11.00 2.80
C ARG A 41 -19.90 9.88 3.81
N GLY A 42 -18.92 9.01 3.53
CA GLY A 42 -18.62 7.85 4.36
C GLY A 42 -17.71 8.18 5.53
N ALA A 43 -16.56 8.82 5.27
CA ALA A 43 -15.56 9.07 6.30
C ALA A 43 -15.15 10.55 6.43
N GLY A 44 -15.84 11.47 5.74
CA GLY A 44 -15.46 12.88 5.70
C GLY A 44 -14.17 13.13 4.90
N ASP A 45 -13.67 14.37 4.96
CA ASP A 45 -12.35 14.68 4.41
C ASP A 45 -11.25 14.18 5.37
N LYS A 46 -10.46 13.23 4.88
CA LYS A 46 -9.35 12.61 5.60
C LYS A 46 -8.02 12.80 4.89
N ARG A 47 -8.01 13.47 3.74
CA ARG A 47 -6.84 13.49 2.86
C ARG A 47 -5.65 14.13 3.55
N THR A 48 -5.82 15.35 4.06
CA THR A 48 -4.72 16.10 4.70
C THR A 48 -4.18 15.36 5.91
N ALA A 49 -5.05 15.02 6.86
CA ALA A 49 -4.65 14.29 8.07
C ALA A 49 -3.92 12.97 7.75
N TYR A 50 -4.43 12.17 6.81
CA TYR A 50 -3.79 10.92 6.41
C TYR A 50 -2.37 11.13 5.88
N TYR A 51 -2.17 12.11 4.99
CA TYR A 51 -0.84 12.33 4.41
C TYR A 51 0.13 12.98 5.39
N ASP A 52 -0.34 13.82 6.30
CA ASP A 52 0.50 14.41 7.35
C ASP A 52 0.95 13.33 8.35
N ASP A 53 0.03 12.48 8.80
CA ASP A 53 0.34 11.34 9.66
C ASP A 53 1.28 10.36 8.97
N ARG A 54 1.05 10.02 7.69
CA ARG A 54 1.91 9.12 6.93
C ARG A 54 3.33 9.68 6.78
N ARG A 55 3.50 10.97 6.47
CA ARG A 55 4.83 11.59 6.36
C ARG A 55 5.58 11.56 7.69
N LYS A 56 4.86 11.74 8.81
CA LYS A 56 5.46 11.73 10.14
C LYS A 56 5.82 10.31 10.60
N LEU A 57 4.88 9.38 10.45
CA LEU A 57 4.94 8.05 11.07
C LEU A 57 5.57 7.00 10.16
N TRP A 58 5.50 7.16 8.83
CA TRP A 58 6.10 6.24 7.87
C TRP A 58 6.46 6.94 6.55
N PRO A 59 7.46 7.85 6.58
CA PRO A 59 7.87 8.58 5.40
C PRO A 59 8.39 7.64 4.30
N ALA A 60 8.55 8.20 3.11
CA ALA A 60 9.20 7.50 2.01
C ALA A 60 10.60 7.05 2.44
N THR A 61 11.07 5.90 1.95
CA THR A 61 12.33 5.30 2.40
C THR A 61 13.52 6.26 2.33
N ALA A 62 13.57 7.14 1.31
CA ALA A 62 14.61 8.15 1.15
C ALA A 62 14.60 9.26 2.22
N ASP A 63 13.46 9.47 2.88
CA ASP A 63 13.25 10.53 3.89
C ASP A 63 13.25 9.97 5.33
N ARG A 64 13.50 8.67 5.52
CA ARG A 64 13.53 8.02 6.83
C ARG A 64 14.85 8.31 7.56
N ASP A 65 14.76 8.60 8.86
CA ASP A 65 15.93 8.60 9.74
C ASP A 65 16.43 7.15 9.89
N PRO A 66 17.70 6.84 9.61
CA PRO A 66 18.24 5.49 9.76
C PRO A 66 18.17 4.97 11.21
N ASN A 67 18.10 5.84 12.21
CA ASN A 67 18.04 5.49 13.63
C ASN A 67 16.61 5.32 14.16
N GLU A 68 15.57 5.62 13.36
CA GLU A 68 14.17 5.44 13.75
C GLU A 68 13.60 4.19 13.08
N GLU A 69 12.83 3.42 13.86
CA GLU A 69 12.22 2.18 13.41
C GLU A 69 10.92 2.42 12.66
N TYR A 70 10.19 3.49 12.99
CA TYR A 70 8.87 3.79 12.43
C TYR A 70 7.87 2.64 12.62
N ALA A 71 8.02 1.86 13.70
CA ALA A 71 7.28 0.64 13.99
C ALA A 71 5.75 0.82 13.90
N VAL A 72 5.22 1.90 14.49
CA VAL A 72 3.78 2.21 14.45
C VAL A 72 3.31 2.48 13.02
N GLY A 73 4.07 3.27 12.26
CA GLY A 73 3.74 3.58 10.89
C GLY A 73 3.85 2.36 9.97
N ALA A 74 4.85 1.52 10.17
CA ALA A 74 5.00 0.25 9.45
C ALA A 74 3.80 -0.68 9.67
N ALA A 75 3.31 -0.80 10.91
CA ALA A 75 2.13 -1.61 11.21
C ALA A 75 0.84 -1.06 10.55
N ILE A 76 0.68 0.28 10.50
CA ILE A 76 -0.54 0.91 9.98
C ILE A 76 -0.53 1.00 8.45
N PHE A 77 0.56 1.50 7.87
CA PHE A 77 0.65 1.83 6.45
C PHE A 77 1.36 0.74 5.63
N GLY A 78 2.13 -0.12 6.29
CA GLY A 78 2.90 -1.21 5.68
C GLY A 78 2.24 -2.58 5.76
N PHE A 79 1.03 -2.65 6.29
CA PHE A 79 0.29 -3.91 6.37
C PHE A 79 0.09 -4.52 4.97
N ALA A 80 0.42 -5.81 4.85
CA ALA A 80 0.24 -6.62 3.63
C ALA A 80 0.95 -6.12 2.36
N THR A 81 1.91 -5.19 2.48
CA THR A 81 2.75 -4.77 1.34
C THR A 81 4.10 -5.49 1.35
N PRO A 82 4.66 -5.83 0.16
CA PRO A 82 6.02 -6.32 0.06
C PRO A 82 7.07 -5.28 0.46
N MET A 83 6.70 -4.02 0.75
CA MET A 83 7.65 -3.01 1.25
C MET A 83 8.29 -3.39 2.58
N LEU A 84 7.71 -4.31 3.35
CA LEU A 84 8.37 -4.85 4.54
C LEU A 84 9.47 -5.84 4.20
N SER A 85 9.46 -6.46 3.02
CA SER A 85 10.49 -7.43 2.63
C SER A 85 11.82 -6.79 2.25
N VAL A 86 11.81 -5.54 1.78
CA VAL A 86 13.05 -4.76 1.54
C VAL A 86 13.74 -4.36 2.85
N ASP A 87 12.97 -4.18 3.92
CA ASP A 87 13.46 -3.89 5.28
C ASP A 87 13.33 -5.13 6.20
N SER A 88 13.32 -6.35 5.62
CA SER A 88 12.84 -7.57 6.28
C SER A 88 13.47 -7.87 7.63
N GLU A 89 14.75 -7.56 7.84
CA GLU A 89 15.40 -7.77 9.15
C GLU A 89 14.94 -6.77 10.21
N LYS A 90 14.56 -5.55 9.82
CA LYS A 90 14.15 -4.47 10.73
C LYS A 90 12.77 -4.73 11.35
N TYR A 91 11.85 -5.30 10.58
CA TYR A 91 10.46 -5.53 11.01
C TYR A 91 10.10 -6.99 11.34
N LYS A 92 11.00 -7.96 11.05
CA LYS A 92 10.81 -9.40 11.31
C LYS A 92 10.31 -9.72 12.72
N ASN A 93 10.88 -9.04 13.71
CA ASN A 93 10.63 -9.28 15.13
C ASN A 93 9.24 -8.77 15.58
N MET A 94 8.55 -8.00 14.74
CA MET A 94 7.22 -7.46 15.01
C MET A 94 6.09 -8.34 14.46
N GLY A 95 6.41 -9.47 13.82
CA GLY A 95 5.41 -10.34 13.17
C GLY A 95 4.78 -9.71 11.92
N LEU A 96 5.47 -8.74 11.32
CA LEU A 96 5.11 -8.03 10.10
C LEU A 96 5.86 -8.60 8.89
#